data_AF-A0A358MC40-F1
#
_entry.id   AF-A0A358MC40-F1
#
_cell.length_a   1.000
_cell.length_b   1.000
_cell.length_c   1.000
_cell.angle_alpha   90.00
_cell.angle_beta   90.00
_cell.angle_gamma   90.00
#
_symmetry.space_group_name_H-M   'P 1'
#
loop_
_entity.id
_entity.type
_entity.pdbx_description
1 polymer ?
#
loop_
_entity_poly.entity_id
_entity_poly.type
_entity_poly.pdbx_seq_one_letter_code
_entity_poly.pdbx_strand_id
1 'polypeptide(L)'
;MSATIIDGKAFAAKVRGQVAEHVARLKADHGVTPGLAVVLVGEDPASQVYVRSKGKQTVEVGMNSYEHKLSPDTPEAELLALIDQLNNDPAVHGILVQLPLPKHLNEDLVINAINPAKDVDGFHISNVGLLATGQKSMVPCTPLGCLMMLREHLGSLAGKNAVVIGRSNIVGKP
;
A
#
# COMPACT_ATOMS: atom_id res chain seq x y z
N MET A 1 32.49 11.69 14.39
CA MET A 1 31.66 11.95 13.20
C MET A 1 30.21 11.69 13.58
N SER A 2 29.28 12.56 13.20
CA SER A 2 27.84 12.36 13.38
C SER A 2 27.29 11.48 12.25
N ALA A 3 26.22 10.74 12.53
CA ALA A 3 25.52 9.96 11.50
C ALA A 3 24.84 10.88 10.48
N THR A 4 24.78 10.45 9.22
CA THR A 4 23.96 11.09 8.19
C THR A 4 22.49 10.71 8.40
N ILE A 5 21.61 11.70 8.41
CA ILE A 5 20.16 11.48 8.54
C ILE A 5 19.61 11.04 7.19
N ILE A 6 18.90 9.91 7.16
CA ILE A 6 18.05 9.53 6.03
C ILE A 6 16.70 10.24 6.20
N ASP A 7 16.48 11.32 5.46
CA ASP A 7 15.24 12.10 5.54
C ASP A 7 14.12 11.47 4.69
N GLY A 8 13.36 10.56 5.30
CA GLY A 8 12.22 9.92 4.66
C GLY A 8 11.08 10.87 4.27
N LYS A 9 10.98 12.05 4.92
CA LYS A 9 9.95 13.04 4.58
C LYS A 9 10.29 13.73 3.26
N ALA A 10 11.54 14.16 3.12
CA ALA A 10 12.05 14.73 1.86
C ALA A 10 11.97 13.69 0.73
N PHE A 11 12.37 12.43 1.01
CA PHE A 11 12.27 11.34 0.04
C PHE A 11 10.83 11.09 -0.44
N ALA A 12 9.89 10.97 0.50
CA ALA A 12 8.49 10.75 0.17
C ALA A 12 7.88 11.91 -0.64
N ALA A 13 8.30 13.16 -0.38
CA ALA A 13 7.86 14.31 -1.17
C ALA A 13 8.35 14.24 -2.63
N LYS A 14 9.62 13.84 -2.84
CA LYS A 14 10.17 13.60 -4.18
C LYS A 14 9.39 12.50 -4.91
N VAL A 15 9.12 11.38 -4.26
CA VAL A 15 8.34 10.27 -4.86
C VAL A 15 6.92 10.73 -5.21
N ARG A 16 6.23 11.46 -4.32
CA ARG A 16 4.89 12.00 -4.63
C ARG A 16 4.90 12.97 -5.82
N GLY A 17 5.94 13.79 -5.97
CA GLY A 17 6.11 14.64 -7.16
C GLY A 17 6.17 13.83 -8.45
N GLN A 18 6.97 12.75 -8.47
CA GLN A 18 7.05 11.85 -9.63
C GLN A 18 5.71 11.15 -9.92
N VAL A 19 4.99 10.72 -8.87
CA VAL A 19 3.66 10.14 -9.03
C VAL A 19 2.69 11.16 -9.62
N ALA A 20 2.70 12.41 -9.16
CA ALA A 20 1.83 13.47 -9.69
C ALA A 20 2.09 13.74 -11.18
N GLU A 21 3.36 13.76 -11.61
CA GLU A 21 3.73 13.88 -13.02
C GLU A 21 3.18 12.71 -13.84
N HIS A 22 3.28 11.48 -13.33
CA HIS A 22 2.76 10.30 -14.00
C HIS A 22 1.24 10.28 -14.09
N VAL A 23 0.55 10.69 -13.03
CA VAL A 23 -0.92 10.82 -13.00
C VAL A 23 -1.39 11.87 -13.99
N ALA A 24 -0.73 13.04 -14.04
CA ALA A 24 -1.05 14.09 -14.99
C ALA A 24 -0.89 13.61 -16.44
N ARG A 25 0.19 12.88 -16.73
CA ARG A 25 0.43 12.29 -18.05
C ARG A 25 -0.63 11.26 -18.42
N LEU A 26 -0.98 10.35 -17.51
CA LEU A 26 -2.00 9.32 -17.75
C LEU A 26 -3.37 9.96 -18.06
N LYS A 27 -3.70 11.03 -17.34
CA LYS A 27 -4.94 11.78 -17.56
C LYS A 27 -4.93 12.51 -18.91
N ALA A 28 -3.83 13.16 -19.28
CA ALA A 28 -3.72 13.88 -20.54
C ALA A 28 -3.72 12.96 -21.76
N ASP A 29 -2.96 11.87 -21.70
CA ASP A 29 -2.70 11.01 -22.86
C ASP A 29 -3.78 9.93 -23.05
N HIS A 30 -4.41 9.49 -21.95
CA HIS A 30 -5.34 8.36 -21.97
C HIS A 30 -6.71 8.66 -21.35
N GLY A 31 -6.92 9.87 -20.81
CA GLY A 31 -8.17 10.21 -20.11
C GLY A 31 -8.39 9.43 -18.81
N VAL A 32 -7.38 8.71 -18.31
CA VAL A 32 -7.48 7.88 -17.10
C VAL A 32 -6.97 8.65 -15.89
N THR A 33 -7.81 8.74 -14.86
CA THR A 33 -7.41 9.20 -13.53
C THR A 33 -7.35 7.97 -12.60
N PRO A 34 -6.17 7.57 -12.10
CA PRO A 34 -6.07 6.41 -11.22
C PRO A 34 -6.90 6.60 -9.95
N GLY A 35 -7.47 5.51 -9.45
CA GLY A 35 -8.32 5.50 -8.27
C GLY A 35 -7.80 4.56 -7.20
N LEU A 36 -7.70 5.04 -5.96
CA LEU A 36 -7.33 4.25 -4.79
C LEU A 36 -8.53 4.16 -3.83
N ALA A 37 -8.97 2.94 -3.56
CA ALA A 37 -9.93 2.64 -2.50
C ALA A 37 -9.20 2.29 -1.20
N VAL A 38 -9.59 2.92 -0.10
CA VAL A 38 -9.07 2.66 1.24
C VAL A 38 -10.22 2.24 2.14
N VAL A 39 -10.12 1.03 2.70
CA VAL A 39 -11.10 0.44 3.59
C VAL A 39 -10.56 0.44 5.01
N LEU A 40 -11.33 1.01 5.93
CA LEU A 40 -11.07 1.03 7.36
C LEU A 40 -12.22 0.36 8.09
N VAL A 41 -11.90 -0.61 8.96
CA VAL A 41 -12.89 -1.25 9.82
C VAL A 41 -12.57 -0.93 11.28
N GLY A 42 -13.51 -0.25 11.95
CA GLY A 42 -13.34 0.17 13.33
C GLY A 42 -12.80 1.59 13.51
N GLU A 43 -12.43 1.90 14.75
CA GLU A 43 -12.19 3.28 15.20
C GLU A 43 -10.79 3.49 15.78
N ASP A 44 -9.84 2.59 15.51
CA ASP A 44 -8.47 2.73 16.00
C ASP A 44 -7.87 4.11 15.60
N PRO A 45 -7.48 4.97 16.56
CA PRO A 45 -7.04 6.33 16.26
C PRO A 45 -5.81 6.37 15.35
N ALA A 46 -4.89 5.41 15.50
CA ALA A 46 -3.71 5.36 14.65
C ALA A 46 -4.09 5.04 13.20
N SER A 47 -4.96 4.05 13.00
CA SER A 47 -5.50 3.66 11.70
C SER A 47 -6.24 4.81 11.01
N GLN A 48 -7.03 5.60 11.74
CA GLN A 48 -7.67 6.79 11.18
C GLN A 48 -6.67 7.83 10.67
N VAL A 49 -5.58 8.07 11.41
CA VAL A 49 -4.53 9.00 10.98
C VAL A 49 -3.83 8.49 9.72
N TYR A 50 -3.54 7.19 9.65
CA TYR A 50 -2.93 6.57 8.47
C TYR A 50 -3.82 6.69 7.24
N VAL A 51 -5.10 6.31 7.34
CA VAL A 51 -6.07 6.37 6.24
C VAL A 51 -6.29 7.81 5.77
N ARG A 52 -6.44 8.76 6.69
CA ARG A 52 -6.57 10.19 6.35
C ARG A 52 -5.34 10.71 5.61
N SER A 53 -4.15 10.31 6.04
CA SER A 53 -2.90 10.68 5.37
C SER A 53 -2.84 10.12 3.95
N LYS A 54 -3.21 8.85 3.76
CA LYS A 54 -3.27 8.20 2.44
C LYS A 54 -4.28 8.88 1.51
N GLY A 55 -5.49 9.17 2.00
CA GLY A 55 -6.50 9.89 1.21
C GLY A 55 -6.01 11.27 0.78
N LYS A 56 -5.44 12.05 1.72
CA LYS A 56 -4.86 13.36 1.41
C LYS A 56 -3.77 13.27 0.35
N GLN A 57 -2.82 12.35 0.51
CA GLN A 57 -1.70 12.19 -0.41
C GLN A 57 -2.14 11.72 -1.79
N THR A 58 -3.18 10.89 -1.87
CA THR A 58 -3.79 10.42 -3.13
C THR A 58 -4.38 11.59 -3.92
N VAL A 59 -5.16 12.43 -3.25
CA VAL A 59 -5.74 13.63 -3.86
C VAL A 59 -4.65 14.65 -4.22
N GLU A 60 -3.63 14.81 -3.37
CA GLU A 60 -2.48 15.71 -3.61
C GLU A 60 -1.75 15.40 -4.91
N VAL A 61 -1.64 14.12 -5.28
CA VAL A 61 -1.01 13.69 -6.55
C VAL A 61 -1.98 13.62 -7.73
N GLY A 62 -3.23 14.07 -7.56
CA GLY A 62 -4.23 14.17 -8.63
C GLY A 62 -5.01 12.88 -8.93
N MET A 63 -4.96 11.89 -8.03
CA MET A 63 -5.73 10.64 -8.14
C MET A 63 -7.11 10.76 -7.50
N ASN A 64 -8.02 9.85 -7.88
CA ASN A 64 -9.28 9.65 -7.18
C ASN A 64 -9.05 8.86 -5.88
N SER A 65 -9.68 9.29 -4.79
CA SER A 65 -9.62 8.62 -3.50
C SER A 65 -11.02 8.21 -3.07
N TYR A 66 -11.21 6.93 -2.77
CA TYR A 66 -12.48 6.37 -2.28
C TYR A 66 -12.25 5.84 -0.86
N GLU A 67 -12.89 6.45 0.13
CA GLU A 67 -12.72 6.07 1.53
C GLU A 67 -13.97 5.33 2.03
N HIS A 68 -13.79 4.12 2.53
CA HIS A 68 -14.83 3.28 3.10
C HIS A 68 -14.56 3.06 4.58
N LYS A 69 -15.39 3.63 5.45
CA LYS A 69 -15.34 3.43 6.90
C LYS A 69 -16.47 2.51 7.31
N LEU A 70 -16.11 1.35 7.85
CA LEU A 70 -17.03 0.34 8.32
C LEU A 70 -16.99 0.27 9.84
N SER A 71 -18.14 -0.08 10.44
CA SER A 71 -18.27 -0.28 11.89
C SER A 71 -17.28 -1.35 12.38
N PRO A 72 -16.75 -1.26 13.61
CA PRO A 72 -15.98 -2.36 14.20
C PRO A 72 -16.80 -3.66 14.29
N ASP A 73 -18.13 -3.60 14.27
CA ASP A 73 -19.02 -4.78 14.34
C ASP A 73 -19.41 -5.32 12.95
N THR A 74 -18.81 -4.78 11.87
CA THR A 74 -19.13 -5.19 10.49
C THR A 74 -18.92 -6.69 10.30
N PRO A 75 -19.91 -7.44 9.79
CA PRO A 75 -19.76 -8.85 9.47
C PRO A 75 -18.71 -9.07 8.37
N GLU A 76 -17.96 -10.18 8.47
CA GLU A 76 -16.95 -10.54 7.46
C GLU A 76 -17.52 -10.60 6.04
N ALA A 77 -18.73 -11.15 5.89
CA ALA A 77 -19.42 -11.22 4.61
C ALA A 77 -19.68 -9.84 3.98
N GLU A 78 -19.95 -8.82 4.79
CA GLU A 78 -20.18 -7.45 4.29
C GLU A 78 -18.87 -6.81 3.82
N LEU A 79 -17.78 -7.00 4.57
CA LEU A 79 -16.45 -6.56 4.16
C LEU A 79 -16.01 -7.24 2.85
N LEU A 80 -16.22 -8.55 2.72
CA LEU A 80 -15.89 -9.29 1.51
C LEU A 80 -16.74 -8.85 0.31
N ALA A 81 -18.02 -8.55 0.52
CA ALA A 81 -18.89 -8.02 -0.53
C ALA A 81 -18.42 -6.64 -1.01
N LEU A 82 -17.97 -5.77 -0.10
CA LEU A 82 -17.36 -4.49 -0.48
C LEU A 82 -16.08 -4.71 -1.30
N ILE A 83 -15.20 -5.62 -0.87
CA ILE A 83 -13.96 -5.91 -1.60
C ILE A 83 -14.26 -6.44 -3.01
N ASP A 84 -15.25 -7.31 -3.16
CA ASP A 84 -15.70 -7.79 -4.47
C ASP A 84 -16.24 -6.66 -5.35
N GLN A 85 -17.04 -5.75 -4.79
CA GLN A 85 -17.48 -4.55 -5.51
C GLN A 85 -16.28 -3.72 -6.01
N LEU A 86 -15.30 -3.46 -5.15
CA LEU A 86 -14.10 -2.69 -5.49
C LEU A 86 -13.20 -3.41 -6.50
N ASN A 87 -13.13 -4.74 -6.44
CA ASN A 87 -12.43 -5.55 -7.41
C ASN A 87 -13.02 -5.42 -8.81
N ASN A 88 -14.35 -5.34 -8.90
CA ASN A 88 -15.07 -5.25 -10.17
C ASN A 88 -15.28 -3.81 -10.66
N ASP A 89 -15.04 -2.80 -9.83
CA ASP A 89 -15.16 -1.39 -10.22
C ASP A 89 -13.98 -0.96 -11.12
N PRO A 90 -14.21 -0.57 -12.40
CA PRO A 90 -13.16 -0.10 -13.29
C PRO A 90 -12.56 1.26 -12.91
N ALA A 91 -13.21 2.04 -12.05
CA ALA A 91 -12.66 3.29 -11.52
C ALA A 91 -11.60 3.05 -10.42
N VAL A 92 -11.65 1.89 -9.78
CA VAL A 92 -10.72 1.50 -8.71
C VAL A 92 -9.55 0.73 -9.30
N HIS A 93 -8.34 1.26 -9.13
CA HIS A 93 -7.10 0.69 -9.65
C HIS A 93 -6.23 0.09 -8.54
N GLY A 94 -6.45 0.51 -7.30
CA GLY A 94 -5.80 -0.02 -6.11
C GLY A 94 -6.78 -0.12 -4.95
N ILE A 95 -6.61 -1.14 -4.12
CA ILE A 95 -7.39 -1.39 -2.91
C ILE A 95 -6.41 -1.56 -1.76
N LEU A 96 -6.66 -0.83 -0.68
CA LEU A 96 -5.96 -0.95 0.59
C LEU A 96 -6.97 -1.24 1.68
N VAL A 97 -6.78 -2.33 2.43
CA VAL A 97 -7.54 -2.60 3.66
C VAL A 97 -6.62 -2.34 4.85
N GLN A 98 -6.98 -1.38 5.69
CA GLN A 98 -6.14 -0.97 6.81
C GLN A 98 -6.14 -2.04 7.90
N LEU A 99 -4.94 -2.52 8.25
CA LEU A 99 -4.68 -3.47 9.33
C LEU A 99 -4.23 -2.75 10.63
N PRO A 100 -4.42 -3.36 11.82
CA PRO A 100 -5.09 -4.64 12.05
C PRO A 100 -6.61 -4.53 11.92
N LEU A 101 -7.27 -5.65 11.57
CA LEU A 101 -8.72 -5.74 11.59
C LEU A 101 -9.23 -6.09 13.00
N PRO A 102 -10.51 -5.81 13.31
CA PRO A 102 -11.20 -6.40 14.45
C PRO A 102 -11.02 -7.93 14.53
N LYS A 103 -10.90 -8.47 15.75
CA LYS A 103 -10.52 -9.86 16.01
C LYS A 103 -11.46 -10.92 15.43
N HIS A 104 -12.72 -10.58 15.17
CA HIS A 104 -13.70 -11.49 14.58
C HIS A 104 -13.56 -11.62 13.06
N LEU A 105 -12.71 -10.82 12.42
CA LEU A 105 -12.43 -10.85 10.99
C LEU A 105 -11.12 -11.58 10.71
N ASN A 106 -11.12 -12.39 9.66
CA ASN A 106 -9.92 -13.08 9.20
C ASN A 106 -9.13 -12.20 8.21
N GLU A 107 -8.02 -11.61 8.68
CA GLU A 107 -7.13 -10.78 7.86
C GLU A 107 -6.62 -11.50 6.60
N ASP A 108 -6.23 -12.77 6.71
CA ASP A 108 -5.71 -13.54 5.57
C ASP A 108 -6.80 -13.75 4.52
N LEU A 109 -8.05 -13.99 4.93
CA LEU A 109 -9.17 -14.12 4.01
C LEU A 109 -9.45 -12.80 3.28
N VAL A 110 -9.45 -11.69 4.02
CA VAL A 110 -9.68 -10.35 3.49
C VAL A 110 -8.58 -9.94 2.51
N ILE A 111 -7.31 -10.15 2.87
CA ILE A 111 -6.16 -9.87 2.00
C ILE A 111 -6.26 -10.69 0.70
N ASN A 112 -6.56 -11.98 0.80
CA ASN A 112 -6.64 -12.86 -0.38
C ASN A 112 -7.92 -12.67 -1.20
N ALA A 113 -8.90 -11.90 -0.71
CA ALA A 113 -10.07 -11.51 -1.49
C ALA A 113 -9.77 -10.33 -2.43
N ILE A 114 -8.71 -9.55 -2.19
CA ILE A 114 -8.32 -8.44 -3.07
C ILE A 114 -7.73 -9.01 -4.37
N ASN A 115 -8.18 -8.53 -5.52
CA ASN A 115 -7.58 -8.91 -6.81
C ASN A 115 -6.07 -8.59 -6.78
N PRO A 116 -5.16 -9.56 -7.06
CA PRO A 116 -3.72 -9.33 -7.01
C PRO A 116 -3.23 -8.13 -7.82
N ALA A 117 -3.92 -7.78 -8.91
CA ALA A 117 -3.58 -6.63 -9.74
C ALA A 117 -3.95 -5.28 -9.10
N LYS A 118 -4.88 -5.28 -8.13
CA LYS A 118 -5.32 -4.11 -7.35
C LYS A 118 -4.75 -4.10 -5.92
N ASP A 119 -4.03 -5.14 -5.49
CA ASP A 119 -3.38 -5.23 -4.18
C ASP A 119 -2.14 -4.32 -4.11
N VAL A 120 -2.36 -3.02 -3.90
CA VAL A 120 -1.29 -2.03 -3.87
C VAL A 120 -0.44 -2.09 -2.61
N ASP A 121 -0.88 -2.82 -1.58
CA ASP A 121 -0.09 -3.12 -0.38
C ASP A 121 0.76 -4.39 -0.53
N GLY A 122 0.55 -5.19 -1.58
CA GLY A 122 1.40 -6.33 -1.93
C GLY A 122 1.30 -7.51 -0.96
N PHE A 123 0.21 -7.64 -0.21
CA PHE A 123 0.03 -8.69 0.80
C PHE A 123 -0.66 -9.94 0.27
N HIS A 124 -1.32 -9.86 -0.89
CA HIS A 124 -1.98 -11.01 -1.51
C HIS A 124 -0.97 -12.14 -1.74
N ILE A 125 -1.34 -13.37 -1.40
CA ILE A 125 -0.40 -14.52 -1.41
C ILE A 125 0.29 -14.71 -2.77
N SER A 126 -0.43 -14.49 -3.87
CA SER A 126 0.14 -14.50 -5.22
C SER A 126 1.23 -13.43 -5.42
N ASN A 127 1.04 -12.20 -4.94
CA ASN A 127 2.06 -11.16 -5.03
C ASN A 127 3.29 -11.52 -4.18
N VAL A 128 3.08 -12.04 -2.98
CA VAL A 128 4.17 -12.53 -2.11
C VAL A 128 4.94 -13.67 -2.78
N GLY A 129 4.26 -14.65 -3.38
CA GLY A 129 4.89 -15.77 -4.09
C GLY A 129 5.66 -15.33 -5.35
N LEU A 130 5.11 -14.40 -6.12
CA LEU A 130 5.79 -13.80 -7.27
C LEU A 130 7.06 -13.05 -6.82
N LEU A 131 6.97 -12.21 -5.79
CA LEU A 131 8.12 -11.49 -5.23
C LEU A 131 9.21 -12.46 -4.75
N ALA A 132 8.83 -13.49 -3.99
CA ALA A 132 9.77 -14.49 -3.46
C ALA A 132 10.50 -15.28 -4.56
N THR A 133 9.95 -15.33 -5.77
CA THR A 133 10.55 -15.98 -6.94
C THR A 133 11.23 -14.99 -7.90
N GLY A 134 11.35 -13.71 -7.51
CA GLY A 134 11.99 -12.67 -8.32
C GLY A 134 11.16 -12.20 -9.52
N GLN A 135 9.87 -12.53 -9.55
CA GLN A 135 8.95 -12.13 -10.61
C GLN A 135 8.35 -10.75 -10.33
N LYS A 136 7.80 -10.12 -11.38
CA LYS A 136 7.13 -8.83 -11.26
C LYS A 136 5.80 -9.00 -10.51
N SER A 137 5.60 -8.25 -9.45
CA SER A 137 4.40 -8.21 -8.64
C SER A 137 4.21 -6.86 -7.99
N MET A 138 3.08 -6.66 -7.30
CA MET A 138 3.02 -5.64 -6.25
C MET A 138 3.92 -6.07 -5.09
N VAL A 139 4.52 -5.11 -4.40
CA VAL A 139 5.52 -5.32 -3.35
C VAL A 139 5.08 -4.59 -2.09
N PRO A 140 5.21 -5.19 -0.92
CA PRO A 140 4.95 -4.52 0.35
C PRO A 140 5.56 -3.12 0.46
N CYS A 141 4.70 -2.13 0.72
CA CYS A 141 5.05 -0.70 0.67
C CYS A 141 6.22 -0.33 1.59
N THR A 142 6.22 -0.84 2.83
CA THR A 142 7.22 -0.52 3.84
C THR A 142 8.64 -1.00 3.47
N PRO A 143 8.87 -2.31 3.21
CA PRO A 143 10.21 -2.76 2.84
C PRO A 143 10.69 -2.15 1.51
N LEU A 144 9.79 -1.94 0.54
CA LEU A 144 10.15 -1.24 -0.70
C LEU A 144 10.62 0.19 -0.42
N GLY A 145 9.89 0.95 0.42
CA GLY A 145 10.28 2.29 0.83
C GLY A 145 11.64 2.33 1.54
N CYS A 146 11.90 1.38 2.45
CA CYS A 146 13.20 1.21 3.09
C CYS A 146 14.32 0.95 2.07
N LEU A 147 14.11 0.02 1.14
CA LEU A 147 15.09 -0.31 0.10
C LEU A 147 15.36 0.87 -0.84
N MET A 148 14.33 1.63 -1.20
CA MET A 148 14.47 2.83 -2.03
C MET A 148 15.35 3.88 -1.36
N MET A 149 15.08 4.19 -0.08
CA MET A 149 15.89 5.15 0.69
C MET A 149 17.33 4.67 0.89
N LEU A 150 17.51 3.38 1.20
CA LEU A 150 18.85 2.79 1.36
C LEU A 150 19.65 2.85 0.06
N ARG A 151 19.04 2.55 -1.09
CA ARG A 151 19.70 2.61 -2.40
C ARG A 151 20.08 4.02 -2.80
N GLU A 152 19.28 5.02 -2.45
CA GLU A 152 19.62 6.42 -2.72
C GLU A 152 20.88 6.87 -1.96
N HIS A 153 21.08 6.38 -0.73
CA HIS A 153 22.21 6.78 0.11
C HIS A 153 23.45 5.88 -0.05
N LEU A 154 23.26 4.58 -0.26
CA LEU A 154 24.33 3.57 -0.25
C LEU A 154 24.64 3.00 -1.64
N GLY A 155 23.84 3.33 -2.66
CA GLY A 155 23.94 2.76 -3.99
C GLY A 155 23.61 1.27 -4.00
N SER A 156 24.49 0.46 -4.60
CA SER A 156 24.31 -0.99 -4.64
C SER A 156 24.42 -1.59 -3.23
N LEU A 157 23.45 -2.44 -2.90
CA LEU A 157 23.43 -3.20 -1.64
C LEU A 157 24.09 -4.58 -1.77
N ALA A 158 24.52 -4.96 -2.98
CA ALA A 158 25.13 -6.26 -3.24
C ALA A 158 26.40 -6.46 -2.38
N GLY A 159 26.53 -7.65 -1.77
CA GLY A 159 27.67 -8.02 -0.94
C GLY A 159 27.68 -7.41 0.46
N LYS A 160 26.67 -6.63 0.85
CA LYS A 160 26.53 -6.12 2.22
C LYS A 160 25.83 -7.14 3.13
N ASN A 161 26.20 -7.16 4.40
CA ASN A 161 25.49 -7.92 5.42
C ASN A 161 24.31 -7.11 5.95
N ALA A 162 23.10 -7.66 5.89
CA ALA A 162 21.88 -7.06 6.43
C ALA A 162 21.30 -7.95 7.54
N VAL A 163 20.83 -7.33 8.62
CA VAL A 163 20.11 -8.01 9.71
C VAL A 163 18.74 -7.38 9.84
N VAL A 164 17.69 -8.17 9.65
CA VAL A 164 16.30 -7.76 9.88
C VAL A 164 15.84 -8.33 11.22
N ILE A 165 15.41 -7.46 12.13
CA ILE A 165 14.90 -7.86 13.44
C ILE A 165 13.37 -7.83 13.39
N GLY A 166 12.77 -9.01 13.29
CA GLY A 166 11.32 -9.18 13.10
C GLY A 166 11.02 -9.97 11.83
N ARG A 167 9.92 -10.73 11.86
CA ARG A 167 9.56 -11.69 10.78
C ARG A 167 8.07 -11.65 10.43
N SER A 168 7.45 -10.49 10.55
CA SER A 168 6.05 -10.29 10.13
C SER A 168 5.91 -10.52 8.62
N ASN A 169 4.73 -10.97 8.19
CA ASN A 169 4.46 -11.23 6.77
C ASN A 169 4.41 -9.95 5.93
N ILE A 170 4.20 -8.79 6.56
CA ILE A 170 3.99 -7.51 5.89
C ILE A 170 5.21 -6.56 5.92
N VAL A 171 6.25 -6.86 6.72
CA VAL A 171 7.46 -6.02 6.84
C VAL A 171 8.74 -6.83 6.95
N GLY A 172 8.81 -7.83 7.84
CA GLY A 172 10.08 -8.48 8.17
C GLY A 172 10.52 -9.58 7.19
N LYS A 173 9.56 -10.33 6.64
CA LYS A 173 9.81 -11.35 5.61
C LYS A 173 10.02 -10.78 4.19
N PRO A 174 9.13 -9.90 3.67
CA PRO A 174 9.36 -9.27 2.37
C PRO A 174 10.55 -8.31 2.40
#